data_AF-A0A524ANF9-F1
#
_entry.id   AF-A0A524ANF9-F1
#
_cell.length_a   1.000
_cell.length_b   1.000
_cell.length_c   1.000
_cell.angle_alpha   90.00
_cell.angle_beta   90.00
_cell.angle_gamma   90.00
#
_symmetry.space_group_name_H-M   'P 1'
#
loop_
_entity.id
_entity.type
_entity.pdbx_description
1 polymer ?
#
loop_
_entity_poly.entity_id
_entity_poly.type
_entity_poly.pdbx_seq_one_letter_code
_entity_poly.pdbx_strand_id
1 'polypeptide(L)' 'MTRDKKSLEAIRRNPRNVALRDFEALIKRCGYIEEGAKHPKAIIGTRTMPYKRESPVKSCYVKELLEIIEEEEA' A
#
# COMPACT_ATOMS: atom_id res chain seq x y z
N MET A 1 -6.20 -7.15 14.85
CA MET A 1 -4.81 -7.65 14.76
C MET A 1 -3.85 -6.52 15.19
N THR A 2 -2.99 -6.71 16.20
CA THR A 2 -2.31 -5.59 16.91
C THR A 2 -0.81 -5.43 16.66
N ARG A 3 -0.24 -6.07 15.63
CA ARG A 3 1.20 -5.94 15.31
C ARG A 3 1.53 -4.89 14.23
N ASP A 4 0.54 -4.38 13.50
CA ASP A 4 0.76 -3.59 12.28
C ASP A 4 0.57 -2.07 12.43
N LYS A 5 0.04 -1.59 13.57
CA LYS A 5 -0.16 -0.15 13.81
C LYS A 5 1.13 0.66 13.68
N LYS A 6 2.27 0.09 14.09
CA LYS A 6 3.55 0.82 14.13
C LYS A 6 4.10 1.15 12.73
N SER A 7 3.94 0.24 11.77
CA SER A 7 4.37 0.45 10.37
C SER A 7 3.42 1.39 9.63
N LEU A 8 2.11 1.23 9.85
CA LEU A 8 1.09 2.12 9.29
C LEU A 8 1.21 3.55 9.82
N GLU A 9 1.42 3.72 11.12
CA GLU A 9 1.61 5.05 11.73
C GLU A 9 2.90 5.72 11.25
N ALA A 10 3.99 4.97 11.04
CA ALA A 10 5.23 5.52 10.48
C ALA A 10 5.03 6.01 9.03
N ILE A 11 4.31 5.23 8.22
CA ILE A 11 3.98 5.58 6.83
C ILE A 11 2.98 6.75 6.78
N ARG A 12 2.01 6.78 7.69
CA ARG A 12 1.08 7.91 7.86
C ARG A 12 1.80 9.19 8.28
N ARG A 13 2.84 9.09 9.11
CA ARG A 13 3.66 10.22 9.56
C ARG A 13 4.63 10.70 8.47
N ASN A 14 5.05 9.84 7.53
CA ASN A 14 5.92 10.20 6.42
C ASN A 14 5.56 9.54 5.07
N PRO A 15 4.41 9.89 4.47
CA PRO A 15 3.92 9.22 3.25
C PRO A 15 4.72 9.58 1.99
N ARG A 16 5.66 10.53 2.09
CA ARG A 16 6.53 10.97 0.98
C ARG A 16 7.79 10.12 0.81
N ASN A 17 8.16 9.32 1.81
CA ASN A 17 9.40 8.54 1.78
C ASN A 17 9.14 7.05 2.09
N VAL A 18 8.16 6.48 1.38
CA VAL A 18 7.86 5.05 1.49
C VAL A 18 8.68 4.29 0.46
N ALA A 19 9.53 3.39 0.93
CA ALA A 19 10.25 2.49 0.03
C ALA A 19 9.25 1.56 -0.67
N LEU A 20 9.49 1.30 -1.96
CA LEU A 20 8.65 0.39 -2.74
C LEU A 20 8.47 -0.97 -2.06
N ARG A 21 9.55 -1.51 -1.46
CA ARG A 21 9.53 -2.75 -0.68
C ARG A 21 8.55 -2.72 0.49
N ASP A 22 8.49 -1.61 1.23
CA ASP A 22 7.62 -1.46 2.40
C ASP A 22 6.16 -1.35 1.95
N PHE A 23 5.92 -0.61 0.86
CA PHE A 23 4.62 -0.47 0.22
C PHE A 23 4.10 -1.82 -0.31
N GLU A 24 4.91 -2.57 -1.04
CA GLU A 24 4.55 -3.89 -1.55
C GLU A 24 4.36 -4.91 -0.41
N ALA A 25 5.13 -4.79 0.68
CA ALA A 25 4.95 -5.61 1.88
C ALA A 25 3.61 -5.33 2.57
N LEU A 26 3.18 -4.07 2.66
CA LEU A 26 1.84 -3.72 3.16
C LEU A 26 0.74 -4.31 2.28
N ILE A 27 0.84 -4.12 0.96
CA ILE A 27 -0.15 -4.68 0.02
C ILE A 27 -0.23 -6.19 0.17
N LYS A 28 0.90 -6.89 0.25
CA LYS A 28 0.94 -8.36 0.45
C LYS A 28 0.41 -8.81 1.82
N ARG A 29 0.31 -7.91 2.80
CA ARG A 29 -0.30 -8.21 4.11
C ARG A 29 -1.82 -8.06 4.08
N CYS A 30 -2.32 -7.02 3.43
CA CYS A 30 -3.77 -6.77 3.30
C CYS A 30 -4.41 -7.50 2.11
N GLY A 31 -3.62 -7.95 1.14
CA GLY A 31 -4.07 -8.60 -0.08
C GLY A 31 -2.90 -9.16 -0.87
N TYR A 32 -2.90 -8.95 -2.19
CA TYR A 32 -1.87 -9.47 -3.08
C TYR A 32 -1.57 -8.52 -4.24
N ILE A 33 -0.44 -8.71 -4.90
CA ILE A 33 -0.01 -7.89 -6.04
C ILE A 33 -0.09 -8.76 -7.28
N GLU A 34 -0.83 -8.29 -8.27
CA GLU A 34 -0.87 -8.87 -9.60
C GLU A 34 0.15 -8.13 -10.49
N GLU A 35 1.20 -8.86 -10.91
CA GLU A 35 2.20 -8.33 -11.84
C GLU A 35 1.65 -8.41 -13.27
N GLY A 36 0.96 -7.35 -13.71
CA GLY A 36 0.57 -7.17 -15.09
C GLY A 36 1.75 -6.77 -16.00
N ALA A 37 1.64 -7.05 -17.30
CA ALA A 37 2.71 -6.85 -18.30
C ALA A 37 3.27 -5.42 -18.44
N LYS A 38 2.65 -4.39 -17.81
CA LYS A 38 3.07 -2.99 -17.93
C LYS A 38 3.12 -2.23 -16.60
N HIS A 39 2.15 -2.47 -15.71
CA HIS A 39 2.12 -1.90 -14.36
C HIS A 39 1.59 -2.95 -13.38
N PRO A 40 2.22 -3.13 -12.20
CA PRO A 40 1.66 -3.97 -11.17
C PRO A 40 0.39 -3.35 -10.59
N LYS A 41 -0.53 -4.23 -10.18
CA LYS A 41 -1.79 -3.88 -9.54
C LYS A 41 -1.79 -4.43 -8.13
N ALA A 42 -2.02 -3.55 -7.17
CA ALA A 42 -2.33 -3.93 -5.80
C ALA A 42 -3.81 -4.34 -5.73
N ILE A 43 -4.11 -5.52 -5.20
CA ILE A 43 -5.46 -6.00 -4.99
C ILE A 43 -5.62 -6.21 -3.50
N ILE A 44 -6.50 -5.42 -2.88
CA ILE A 44 -6.70 -5.36 -1.43
C ILE A 44 -8.18 -5.49 -1.19
N GLY A 45 -8.59 -6.64 -0.64
CA GLY A 45 -9.99 -7.02 -0.51
C GLY A 45 -10.71 -6.89 -1.86
N THR A 46 -11.68 -5.97 -1.89
CA THR A 46 -12.53 -5.70 -3.07
C THR A 46 -11.99 -4.58 -3.96
N ARG A 47 -10.95 -3.83 -3.53
CA ARG A 47 -10.39 -2.70 -4.28
C ARG A 47 -9.13 -3.12 -5.02
N THR A 48 -9.01 -2.65 -6.26
CA THR A 48 -7.82 -2.84 -7.08
C THR A 48 -7.23 -1.50 -7.45
N MET A 49 -5.92 -1.36 -7.27
CA MET A 49 -5.21 -0.12 -7.44
C MET A 49 -3.93 -0.35 -8.26
N PRO A 50 -3.85 0.16 -9.51
CA PRO A 50 -2.61 0.16 -10.25
C PRO A 50 -1.63 1.18 -9.63
N TYR A 51 -0.37 0.77 -9.45
CA TYR A 51 0.67 1.67 -8.97
C TYR A 51 1.91 1.59 -9.85
N LYS A 52 2.68 2.68 -9.84
CA LYS A 52 3.98 2.71 -10.53
C LYS A 52 5.06 2.22 -9.58
N ARG A 53 5.89 1.27 -10.01
CA ARG A 53 7.12 0.86 -9.29
C ARG A 53 8.16 1.98 -9.38
N GLU A 54 8.05 2.93 -8.47
CA GLU A 54 9.06 3.95 -8.21
C GLU A 54 9.42 3.91 -6.72
N SER A 55 10.69 4.14 -6.42
CA SER A 55 11.18 4.27 -5.04
C SER A 55 11.86 5.64 -4.91
N PRO A 56 11.37 6.54 -4.04
CA PRO A 56 10.22 6.39 -3.14
C PRO A 56 8.87 6.38 -3.87
N VAL A 57 7.91 5.62 -3.32
CA VAL A 57 6.54 5.57 -3.85
C VAL A 57 5.89 6.95 -3.67
N LYS A 58 5.15 7.40 -4.69
CA LYS A 58 4.44 8.68 -4.59
C LYS A 58 3.42 8.64 -3.46
N SER A 59 3.38 9.73 -2.70
CA SER A 59 2.48 9.88 -1.55
C SER A 59 1.00 9.73 -1.90
N CYS A 60 0.60 9.99 -3.14
CA CYS A 60 -0.78 9.77 -3.59
C CYS A 60 -1.17 8.29 -3.50
N TYR A 61 -0.27 7.38 -3.93
CA TYR A 61 -0.53 5.95 -3.87
C TYR A 61 -0.52 5.42 -2.43
N VAL A 62 0.38 5.97 -1.59
CA VAL A 62 0.45 5.61 -0.18
C VAL A 62 -0.82 6.00 0.57
N LYS A 63 -1.36 7.20 0.31
CA LYS A 63 -2.61 7.65 0.92
C LYS A 63 -3.79 6.80 0.48
N GLU A 64 -3.92 6.55 -0.81
CA GLU A 64 -5.00 5.71 -1.34
C GLU A 64 -4.96 4.30 -0.75
N LEU A 65 -3.76 3.71 -0.59
CA LEU A 65 -3.56 2.45 0.11
C LEU A 65 -4.07 2.49 1.56
N LEU A 66 -3.72 3.54 2.31
CA LEU A 66 -4.16 3.69 3.71
C LEU A 66 -5.67 3.85 3.81
N GLU A 67 -6.29 4.60 2.89
CA GLU A 67 -7.74 4.77 2.83
C GLU A 67 -8.46 3.45 2.54
N ILE A 68 -7.93 2.62 1.63
CA ILE A 68 -8.47 1.29 1.36
C ILE A 68 -8.39 0.39 2.61
N ILE A 69 -7.27 0.42 3.31
CA ILE A 69 -7.06 -0.41 4.52
C ILE A 69 -7.99 0.05 5.65
N GLU A 70 -8.16 1.36 5.83
CA GLU A 70 -9.06 1.93 6.86
C GLU A 70 -10.53 1.61 6.56
N GLU A 71 -10.91 1.55 5.28
CA GLU A 71 -12.26 1.17 4.83
C GLU A 71 -12.55 -0.34 4.95
N GLU A 72 -11.56 -1.21 4.74
CA GLU A 72 -11.71 -2.67 4.94
C GLU A 72 -11.72 -3.10 6.42
N GLU A 73 -11.08 -2.33 7.32
CA GLU A 73 -11.12 -2.61 8.77
C GLU A 73 -12.32 -1.97 9.50
N ALA A 74 -13.18 -1.22 8.80
CA ALA A 74 -14.37 -0.53 9.35
C ALA A 74 -15.65 -1.37 9.22
#